data_AF-A0A258JNV1-F1
#
_entry.id   AF-A0A258JNV1-F1
#
_cell.length_a   1.000
_cell.length_b   1.000
_cell.length_c   1.000
_cell.angle_alpha   90.00
_cell.angle_beta   90.00
_cell.angle_gamma   90.00
#
_symmetry.space_group_name_H-M   'P 1'
#
loop_
_entity.id
_entity.type
_entity.pdbx_description
1 polymer ?
#
loop_
_entity_poly.entity_id
_entity_poly.type
_entity_poly.pdbx_seq_one_letter_code
_entity_poly.pdbx_strand_id
1 'polypeptide(L)'
;MIGRGAQGRPWFPGAVARFLETGRVPAPPALDTQRDILLELYEGWLSLYGREAGVRQARKHVGWALEVAGAQAGHDAAWLKQARAGLLTRDTAEAVQAGIRETFDTLAWRAAA
;
A
#
# COMPACT_ATOMS: atom_id res chain seq x y z
N MET A 1 -0.64 8.40 -20.85
CA MET A 1 0.19 7.43 -20.09
C MET A 1 0.11 7.76 -18.61
N ILE A 2 -0.16 6.79 -17.74
CA ILE A 2 -0.17 6.98 -16.27
C ILE A 2 1.19 6.52 -15.72
N GLY A 3 1.87 7.40 -14.99
CA GLY A 3 3.17 7.12 -14.37
C GLY A 3 3.07 7.17 -12.84
N ARG A 4 3.70 8.17 -12.23
CA ARG A 4 3.76 8.35 -10.76
C ARG A 4 2.39 8.35 -10.06
N GLY A 5 1.32 8.76 -10.75
CA GLY A 5 -0.04 8.77 -10.18
C GLY A 5 -0.58 7.40 -9.75
N ALA A 6 0.00 6.30 -10.23
CA ALA A 6 -0.36 4.93 -9.83
C ALA A 6 0.52 4.34 -8.71
N GLN A 7 1.56 5.05 -8.25
CA GLN A 7 2.43 4.57 -7.17
C GLN A 7 1.62 4.46 -5.87
N GLY A 8 1.63 3.26 -5.27
CA GLY A 8 0.80 2.94 -4.09
C GLY A 8 -0.70 2.81 -4.38
N ARG A 9 -1.13 2.95 -5.64
CA ARG A 9 -2.54 2.93 -6.06
C ARG A 9 -2.73 2.08 -7.32
N PRO A 10 -2.49 0.75 -7.26
CA PRO A 10 -2.62 -0.13 -8.43
C PRO A 10 -4.01 -0.09 -9.07
N TRP A 11 -5.06 0.28 -8.31
CA TRP A 11 -6.43 0.47 -8.81
C TRP A 11 -6.65 1.79 -9.59
N PHE A 12 -5.73 2.75 -9.51
CA PHE A 12 -5.93 4.09 -10.08
C PHE A 12 -6.18 4.10 -11.60
N PRO A 13 -5.46 3.33 -12.44
CA PRO A 13 -5.77 3.26 -13.86
C PRO A 13 -7.21 2.80 -14.16
N GLY A 14 -7.72 1.81 -13.40
CA GLY A 14 -9.11 1.37 -13.51
C GLY A 14 -10.10 2.45 -13.09
N ALA A 15 -9.78 3.23 -12.06
CA ALA A 15 -10.59 4.38 -11.64
C ALA A 15 -10.65 5.48 -12.72
N VAL A 16 -9.52 5.75 -13.39
CA VAL A 16 -9.47 6.68 -14.53
C VAL A 16 -10.32 6.18 -15.69
N ALA A 17 -10.20 4.91 -16.07
CA ALA A 17 -11.03 4.32 -17.12
C ALA A 17 -12.53 4.47 -16.80
N ARG A 18 -12.94 4.15 -15.56
CA ARG A 18 -14.33 4.27 -15.12
C ARG A 18 -14.85 5.70 -15.17
N PHE A 19 -14.02 6.69 -14.79
CA PHE A 19 -14.37 8.10 -14.90
C PHE A 19 -14.56 8.52 -16.36
N LEU A 20 -13.68 8.10 -17.26
CA LEU A 20 -13.81 8.43 -18.68
C LEU A 20 -15.08 7.85 -19.31
N GLU A 21 -15.53 6.67 -18.87
CA GLU A 21 -16.76 6.05 -19.35
C GLU A 21 -18.04 6.67 -18.77
N THR A 22 -18.02 7.08 -17.49
CA THR A 22 -19.27 7.36 -16.74
C THR A 22 -19.35 8.76 -16.15
N GLY A 23 -18.27 9.53 -16.19
CA GLY A 23 -18.13 10.82 -15.50
C GLY A 23 -18.08 10.73 -13.97
N ARG A 24 -18.10 9.52 -13.38
CA ARG A 24 -18.10 9.30 -11.93
C ARG A 24 -16.72 8.90 -11.44
N VAL A 25 -16.25 9.54 -10.37
CA VAL A 25 -14.99 9.19 -9.70
C VAL A 25 -15.27 8.09 -8.67
N PRO A 26 -14.71 6.87 -8.83
CA PRO A 26 -14.86 5.83 -7.82
C PRO A 26 -14.17 6.23 -6.51
N ALA A 27 -14.78 5.86 -5.38
CA ALA A 27 -14.09 5.91 -4.10
C ALA A 27 -12.86 5.01 -4.13
N PRO A 28 -11.77 5.36 -3.43
CA PRO A 28 -10.67 4.43 -3.24
C PRO A 28 -11.15 3.18 -2.47
N PRO A 29 -10.50 2.02 -2.64
CA PRO A 29 -10.81 0.83 -1.86
C PRO A 29 -10.68 1.10 -0.35
N ALA A 30 -11.45 0.37 0.45
CA ALA A 30 -11.29 0.36 1.89
C ALA A 30 -9.89 -0.14 2.30
N LEU A 31 -9.44 0.23 3.49
CA LEU A 31 -8.06 0.01 3.93
C LEU A 31 -7.69 -1.48 4.02
N ASP A 32 -8.64 -2.33 4.38
CA ASP A 32 -8.52 -3.80 4.34
C ASP A 32 -8.30 -4.32 2.92
N THR A 33 -9.05 -3.82 1.93
CA THR A 33 -8.84 -4.15 0.52
C THR A 33 -7.47 -3.67 0.03
N GLN A 34 -7.03 -2.48 0.46
CA GLN A 34 -5.69 -1.98 0.10
C GLN A 34 -4.57 -2.85 0.70
N ARG A 35 -4.73 -3.29 1.95
CA ARG A 35 -3.82 -4.23 2.62
C ARG A 35 -3.71 -5.52 1.81
N ASP A 36 -4.85 -6.09 1.43
CA ASP A 36 -4.89 -7.39 0.74
C ASP A 36 -4.27 -7.29 -0.66
N ILE A 37 -4.56 -6.21 -1.39
CA ILE A 37 -3.89 -5.90 -2.67
C ILE A 37 -2.36 -5.76 -2.47
N LEU A 38 -1.92 -5.06 -1.42
CA LEU A 38 -0.49 -4.89 -1.14
C LEU A 38 0.18 -6.22 -0.82
N LEU A 39 -0.47 -7.10 -0.04
CA LEU A 39 0.04 -8.43 0.30
C LEU A 39 0.14 -9.33 -0.93
N GLU A 40 -0.85 -9.29 -1.84
CA GLU A 40 -0.82 -10.02 -3.10
C GLU A 40 0.35 -9.55 -3.98
N LEU A 41 0.50 -8.23 -4.16
CA LEU A 41 1.62 -7.66 -4.91
C LEU A 41 2.97 -8.01 -4.25
N TYR A 42 3.02 -8.03 -2.92
CA TYR A 42 4.18 -8.43 -2.15
C TYR A 42 4.61 -9.86 -2.46
N GLU A 43 3.68 -10.80 -2.41
CA GLU A 43 3.94 -12.20 -2.77
C GLU A 43 4.39 -12.34 -4.22
N GLY A 44 3.82 -11.54 -5.13
CA GLY A 44 4.25 -11.45 -6.52
C GLY A 44 5.73 -11.03 -6.67
N TRP A 45 6.19 -10.05 -5.88
CA TRP A 45 7.60 -9.65 -5.87
C TRP A 45 8.52 -10.74 -5.33
N LEU A 46 8.10 -11.45 -4.29
CA LEU A 46 8.88 -12.58 -3.74
C LEU A 46 8.99 -13.72 -4.77
N SER A 47 7.89 -14.04 -5.45
CA SER A 47 7.84 -15.09 -6.47
C SER A 47 8.69 -14.73 -7.69
N LEU A 48 8.64 -13.46 -8.13
CA LEU A 48 9.35 -13.01 -9.34
C LEU A 48 10.87 -12.88 -9.13
N TYR A 49 11.30 -12.35 -7.98
CA TYR A 49 12.71 -12.01 -7.74
C TYR A 49 13.41 -13.00 -6.79
N GLY A 50 12.69 -13.97 -6.23
CA GLY A 50 13.16 -14.77 -5.10
C GLY A 50 13.05 -14.00 -3.78
N ARG A 51 13.02 -14.73 -2.66
CA ARG A 51 12.63 -14.16 -1.35
C ARG A 51 13.45 -12.95 -0.93
N GLU A 52 14.77 -13.07 -0.88
CA GLU A 52 15.64 -11.98 -0.40
C GLU A 52 15.64 -10.75 -1.32
N ALA A 53 15.76 -10.95 -2.64
CA ALA A 53 15.73 -9.85 -3.58
C ALA A 53 14.34 -9.24 -3.67
N GLY A 54 13.29 -10.05 -3.60
CA GLY A 54 11.89 -9.62 -3.57
C GLY A 54 11.60 -8.66 -2.42
N VAL A 55 12.07 -8.96 -1.19
CA VAL A 55 11.96 -8.04 -0.04
C VAL A 55 12.57 -6.67 -0.39
N ARG A 56 13.78 -6.65 -0.95
CA ARG A 56 14.48 -5.41 -1.31
C ARG A 56 13.77 -4.63 -2.42
N GLN A 57 13.27 -5.33 -3.44
CA GLN A 57 12.57 -4.70 -4.57
C GLN A 57 11.21 -4.13 -4.14
N ALA A 58 10.49 -4.85 -3.27
CA ALA A 58 9.16 -4.45 -2.81
C ALA A 58 9.18 -3.21 -1.89
N ARG A 59 10.29 -2.93 -1.18
CA ARG A 59 10.37 -1.91 -0.13
C ARG A 59 9.82 -0.53 -0.56
N LYS A 60 10.15 -0.06 -1.76
CA LYS A 60 9.63 1.23 -2.27
C LYS A 60 8.12 1.19 -2.52
N HIS A 61 7.60 0.06 -2.99
CA HIS A 61 6.18 -0.12 -3.27
C HIS A 61 5.35 -0.17 -1.98
N VAL A 62 5.88 -0.85 -0.95
CA VAL A 62 5.31 -0.83 0.40
C VAL A 62 5.30 0.61 0.95
N GLY A 63 6.39 1.35 0.76
CA GLY A 63 6.46 2.75 1.15
C GLY A 63 5.40 3.64 0.49
N TRP A 64 5.20 3.49 -0.83
CA TRP A 64 4.16 4.23 -1.56
C TRP A 64 2.74 3.84 -1.10
N ALA A 65 2.48 2.57 -0.81
CA ALA A 65 1.20 2.12 -0.32
C ALA A 65 0.88 2.71 1.07
N LEU A 66 1.87 2.79 1.97
CA LEU A 66 1.72 3.44 3.27
C LEU A 66 1.38 4.94 3.16
N GLU A 67 2.00 5.65 2.22
CA GLU A 67 1.70 7.07 1.97
C GLU A 67 0.23 7.27 1.59
N VAL A 68 -0.27 6.44 0.68
CA VAL A 68 -1.65 6.47 0.20
C VAL A 68 -2.63 6.12 1.32
N ALA A 69 -2.39 5.01 2.01
CA ALA A 69 -3.28 4.52 3.06
C ALA A 69 -3.30 5.46 4.28
N GLY A 70 -2.13 5.99 4.67
CA GLY A 70 -2.01 6.98 5.75
C GLY A 70 -2.76 8.28 5.45
N ALA A 71 -2.66 8.79 4.22
CA ALA A 71 -3.42 9.96 3.80
C ALA A 71 -4.93 9.70 3.81
N GLN A 72 -5.38 8.53 3.36
CA GLN A 72 -6.79 8.15 3.39
C GLN A 72 -7.35 8.04 4.82
N ALA A 73 -6.54 7.56 5.76
CA ALA A 73 -6.91 7.44 7.17
C ALA A 73 -6.70 8.73 7.98
N GLY A 74 -6.29 9.84 7.34
CA GLY A 74 -6.13 11.14 8.01
C GLY A 74 -4.89 11.25 8.92
N HIS A 75 -3.87 10.42 8.72
CA HIS A 75 -2.62 10.49 9.50
C HIS A 75 -1.67 11.58 8.99
N ASP A 76 -0.91 12.16 9.92
CA ASP A 76 0.08 13.20 9.61
C ASP A 76 1.45 12.63 9.16
N ALA A 77 2.35 13.55 8.80
CA ALA A 77 3.69 13.20 8.37
C ALA A 77 4.53 12.53 9.47
N ALA A 78 4.27 12.83 10.74
CA ALA A 78 5.02 12.26 11.86
C ALA A 78 4.68 10.78 12.04
N TRP A 79 3.39 10.45 12.00
CA TRP A 79 2.92 9.08 11.99
C TRP A 79 3.48 8.30 10.80
N LEU A 80 3.41 8.87 9.59
CA LEU A 80 3.91 8.21 8.39
C LEU A 80 5.42 7.91 8.50
N LYS A 81 6.20 8.85 9.04
CA LYS A 81 7.64 8.64 9.29
C LYS A 81 7.86 7.46 10.22
N GLN A 82 7.10 7.36 11.31
CA GLN A 82 7.23 6.27 12.28
C GLN A 82 6.78 4.92 11.70
N ALA A 83 5.64 4.87 11.02
CA ALA A 83 5.13 3.67 10.36
C ALA A 83 6.13 3.13 9.32
N ARG A 84 6.69 4.01 8.49
CA ARG A 84 7.72 3.66 7.51
C ARG A 84 9.00 3.15 8.18
N ALA A 85 9.46 3.77 9.26
CA ALA A 85 10.63 3.32 9.99
C ALA A 85 10.44 1.91 10.58
N GLY A 86 9.25 1.62 11.14
CA GLY A 86 8.93 0.31 11.72
C GLY A 86 8.71 -0.82 10.70
N LEU A 87 8.20 -0.50 9.51
CA LEU A 87 7.92 -1.49 8.47
C LEU A 87 9.09 -1.69 7.50
N LEU A 88 9.65 -0.59 6.96
CA LEU A 88 10.59 -0.66 5.84
C LEU A 88 12.01 -1.11 6.23
N THR A 89 12.30 -1.20 7.53
CA THR A 89 13.56 -1.70 8.08
C THR A 89 13.58 -3.22 8.27
N ARG A 90 12.43 -3.90 8.14
CA ARG A 90 12.34 -5.36 8.20
C ARG A 90 13.01 -5.99 6.97
N ASP A 91 13.66 -7.14 7.15
CA ASP A 91 14.53 -7.80 6.17
C ASP A 91 14.08 -9.22 5.78
N THR A 92 13.17 -9.82 6.54
CA THR A 92 12.52 -11.09 6.19
C THR A 92 11.13 -10.87 5.61
N ALA A 93 10.69 -11.77 4.74
CA ALA A 93 9.38 -11.69 4.11
C ALA A 93 8.24 -11.78 5.15
N GLU A 94 8.38 -12.69 6.10
CA GLU A 94 7.44 -12.88 7.22
C GLU A 94 7.29 -11.61 8.04
N ALA A 95 8.41 -10.97 8.41
CA ALA A 95 8.38 -9.76 9.19
C ALA A 95 7.72 -8.61 8.41
N VAL A 96 7.99 -8.47 7.12
CA VAL A 96 7.35 -7.44 6.28
C VAL A 96 5.84 -7.71 6.14
N GLN A 97 5.43 -8.95 5.87
CA GLN A 97 4.00 -9.31 5.77
C GLN A 97 3.25 -9.05 7.08
N ALA A 98 3.82 -9.44 8.22
CA ALA A 98 3.25 -9.16 9.53
C ALA A 98 3.12 -7.64 9.76
N GLY A 99 4.14 -6.87 9.41
CA GLY A 99 4.14 -5.43 9.60
C GLY A 99 3.20 -4.68 8.67
N ILE A 100 2.96 -5.19 7.46
CA ILE A 100 1.88 -4.70 6.59
C ILE A 100 0.54 -4.88 7.30
N ARG A 101 0.24 -6.07 7.84
CA ARG A 101 -1.03 -6.33 8.55
C ARG A 101 -1.19 -5.41 9.76
N GLU A 102 -0.22 -5.39 10.66
CA GLU A 102 -0.22 -4.55 11.87
C GLU A 102 -0.46 -3.05 11.56
N THR A 103 0.23 -2.53 10.53
CA THR A 103 0.13 -1.12 10.17
C THR A 103 -1.24 -0.80 9.58
N PHE A 104 -1.77 -1.66 8.72
CA PHE A 104 -3.09 -1.45 8.11
C PHE A 104 -4.24 -1.65 9.10
N ASP A 105 -4.11 -2.55 10.08
CA ASP A 105 -5.10 -2.70 11.15
C ASP A 105 -5.13 -1.43 12.04
N THR A 106 -3.97 -0.82 12.30
CA THR A 106 -3.88 0.48 13.00
C THR A 106 -4.56 1.60 12.22
N LEU A 107 -4.36 1.64 10.89
CA LEU A 107 -5.02 2.61 10.01
C LEU A 107 -6.54 2.42 10.00
N ALA A 108 -7.01 1.18 9.94
CA ALA A 108 -8.43 0.85 9.89
C ALA A 108 -9.16 1.20 11.19
N TRP A 109 -8.54 0.96 12.35
CA TRP A 109 -9.11 1.33 13.64
C TRP A 109 -9.36 2.84 13.77
N ARG A 110 -8.40 3.66 13.33
CA ARG A 110 -8.52 5.13 13.33
C ARG A 110 -9.58 5.65 12.36
N ALA A 111 -9.69 5.06 11.18
CA ALA A 111 -10.70 5.48 10.21
C ALA A 111 -12.14 5.23 10.72
N ALA A 112 -12.30 4.34 11.70
CA ALA A 112 -13.59 4.02 12.32
C ALA A 112 -13.89 4.81 13.62
N ALA A 113 -12.90 5.54 14.17
CA ALA A 113 -12.99 6.27 15.44
C ALA A 113 -13.21 7.77 15.23
#